data_AF-A0A1R2BYQ1-F1
#
_entry.id   AF-A0A1R2BYQ1-F1
#
_cell.length_a   1.000
_cell.length_b   1.000
_cell.length_c   1.000
_cell.angle_alpha   90.00
_cell.angle_beta   90.00
_cell.angle_gamma   90.00
#
_symmetry.space_group_name_H-M   'P 1'
#
loop_
_entity.id
_entity.type
_entity.pdbx_description
1 polymer ?
#
loop_
_entity_poly.entity_id
_entity_poly.type
_entity_poly.pdbx_seq_one_letter_code
_entity_poly.pdbx_strand_id
1 'polypeptide(L)'
;MELFIPSSQQVREGGKSYYVYKVEVRFAGWKNTLEKRYSEFLELHRVMKLLRRALHSPLPHFPGQHIWKQITGGLSDEDVEERRIELQNYMQALINSECAKNSTYFPEFVNLPENIRELWRTS
;
A
#
# COMPACT_ATOMS: atom_id res chain seq x y z
N MET A 1 11.55 7.58 5.02
CA MET A 1 11.26 6.79 3.80
C MET A 1 10.38 7.62 2.91
N GLU A 2 10.53 7.52 1.59
CA GLU A 2 9.63 8.14 0.62
C GLU A 2 8.92 7.04 -0.18
N LEU A 3 7.64 7.24 -0.47
CA LEU A 3 6.82 6.30 -1.22
C LEU A 3 5.92 7.05 -2.21
N PHE A 4 5.89 6.58 -3.45
CA PHE A 4 5.07 7.12 -4.52
C PHE A 4 4.31 5.98 -5.22
N ILE A 5 3.13 6.28 -5.74
CA ILE A 5 2.37 5.33 -6.57
C ILE A 5 2.10 5.99 -7.91
N PRO A 6 3.09 6.15 -8.80
CA PRO A 6 2.99 7.03 -9.96
C PRO A 6 1.97 6.60 -11.02
N SER A 7 1.63 5.31 -11.08
CA SER A 7 0.74 4.80 -12.13
C SER A 7 -0.01 3.54 -11.70
N SER A 8 -1.07 3.24 -12.44
CA SER A 8 -1.78 1.98 -12.41
C SER A 8 -1.82 1.38 -13.82
N GLN A 9 -1.97 0.06 -13.93
CA GLN A 9 -2.17 -0.61 -15.21
C GLN A 9 -3.11 -1.80 -15.07
N GLN A 10 -3.88 -2.07 -16.12
CA GLN A 10 -4.69 -3.28 -16.19
C GLN A 10 -3.83 -4.45 -16.71
N VAL A 11 -3.75 -5.51 -15.92
CA VAL A 11 -3.06 -6.75 -16.26
C VAL A 11 -4.10 -7.82 -16.60
N ARG A 12 -3.85 -8.60 -17.64
CA ARG A 12 -4.65 -9.78 -18.00
C ARG A 12 -3.84 -11.04 -17.78
N GLU A 13 -4.31 -11.91 -16.90
CA GLU A 13 -3.64 -13.15 -16.55
C GLU A 13 -4.68 -14.25 -16.31
N GLY A 14 -4.46 -15.44 -16.87
CA GLY A 14 -5.36 -16.58 -16.68
C GLY A 14 -6.83 -16.31 -17.07
N GLY A 15 -7.07 -15.46 -18.06
CA GLY A 15 -8.42 -15.07 -18.51
C GLY A 15 -9.14 -14.07 -17.59
N LYS A 16 -8.48 -13.54 -16.57
CA LYS A 16 -9.01 -12.50 -15.67
C LYS A 16 -8.23 -11.20 -15.84
N SER A 17 -8.93 -10.07 -15.79
CA SER A 17 -8.32 -8.74 -15.77
C SER A 17 -8.35 -8.15 -14.36
N TYR A 18 -7.25 -7.59 -13.90
CA TYR A 18 -7.15 -6.87 -12.64
C TYR A 18 -6.21 -5.67 -12.76
N TYR A 19 -6.31 -4.71 -11.85
CA TYR A 19 -5.41 -3.56 -11.81
C TYR A 19 -4.27 -3.79 -10.84
N VAL A 20 -3.06 -3.41 -11.24
CA VAL A 20 -1.88 -3.30 -10.38
C VAL A 20 -1.43 -1.84 -10.31
N TYR A 21 -0.85 -1.49 -9.18
CA TYR A 21 -0.33 -0.16 -8.89
C TYR A 21 1.18 -0.25 -8.79
N LYS A 22 1.88 0.59 -9.55
CA LYS A 22 3.33 0.71 -9.47
C LYS A 22 3.67 1.49 -8.21
N VAL A 23 4.46 0.90 -7.31
CA VAL A 23 4.89 1.51 -6.06
C VAL A 23 6.40 1.74 -6.12
N GLU A 24 6.82 2.98 -5.98
CA GLU A 24 8.22 3.38 -5.91
C GLU A 24 8.60 3.76 -4.49
N VAL A 25 9.67 3.17 -3.98
CA VAL A 25 10.11 3.35 -2.59
C VAL A 25 11.56 3.78 -2.57
N ARG A 26 11.89 4.75 -1.71
CA ARG A 26 13.25 5.26 -1.53
C ARG A 26 13.56 5.40 -0.04
N PHE A 27 14.70 4.85 0.39
CA PHE A 27 15.15 4.97 1.76
C PHE A 27 16.66 4.72 1.88
N ALA A 28 17.39 5.60 2.58
CA ALA A 28 18.82 5.41 2.89
C ALA A 28 19.70 5.04 1.68
N GLY A 29 19.49 5.70 0.53
CA GLY A 29 20.21 5.41 -0.72
C GLY A 29 19.68 4.21 -1.51
N TRP A 30 18.89 3.33 -0.88
CA TRP A 30 18.18 2.24 -1.56
C TRP A 30 16.93 2.76 -2.27
N LYS A 31 16.67 2.22 -3.46
CA LYS A 31 15.48 2.51 -4.27
C LYS A 31 14.92 1.21 -4.80
N ASN A 32 13.60 1.12 -4.88
CA ASN A 32 12.91 -0.02 -5.46
C ASN A 32 11.63 0.39 -6.16
N THR A 33 11.21 -0.46 -7.09
CA THR A 33 9.95 -0.35 -7.80
C THR A 33 9.30 -1.73 -7.81
N LEU A 34 8.07 -1.80 -7.34
CA LEU A 34 7.29 -3.04 -7.30
C LEU A 34 5.85 -2.78 -7.73
N GLU A 35 5.10 -3.84 -7.96
CA GLU A 35 3.69 -3.77 -8.32
C GLU A 35 2.85 -4.44 -7.24
N LYS A 36 1.72 -3.82 -6.91
CA LYS A 36 0.78 -4.31 -5.90
C LYS A 36 -0.65 -4.19 -6.38
N ARG A 37 -1.47 -5.20 -6.11
CA ARG A 37 -2.93 -5.13 -6.29
C ARG A 37 -3.56 -4.44 -5.10
N TYR A 38 -4.72 -3.81 -5.30
CA TYR A 38 -5.51 -3.21 -4.21
C TYR A 38 -5.75 -4.19 -3.04
N SER A 39 -5.99 -5.47 -3.33
CA SER A 39 -6.20 -6.50 -2.30
C SER A 39 -5.00 -6.68 -1.37
N GLU A 40 -3.78 -6.52 -1.87
CA GLU A 40 -2.55 -6.60 -1.05
C GLU A 40 -2.43 -5.38 -0.13
N PHE A 41 -2.80 -4.18 -0.59
CA PHE A 41 -2.88 -3.01 0.29
C PHE A 41 -3.94 -3.20 1.39
N LEU A 42 -5.08 -3.83 1.05
CA LEU A 42 -6.12 -4.14 2.02
C LEU A 42 -5.65 -5.16 3.07
N GLU A 43 -4.87 -6.17 2.66
CA GLU A 43 -4.22 -7.11 3.57
C GLU A 43 -3.23 -6.41 4.51
N LEU A 44 -2.36 -5.55 3.97
CA LEU A 44 -1.48 -4.69 4.77
C LEU A 44 -2.30 -3.89 5.79
N HIS A 45 -3.37 -3.21 5.36
CA HIS A 45 -4.22 -2.43 6.26
C HIS A 45 -4.89 -3.27 7.35
N ARG A 46 -5.29 -4.51 7.06
CA ARG A 46 -5.82 -5.45 8.06
C ARG A 46 -4.78 -5.79 9.12
N VAL A 47 -3.52 -6.03 8.73
CA VAL A 47 -2.42 -6.23 9.67
C VAL A 47 -2.19 -4.97 10.52
N MET A 48 -2.17 -3.79 9.91
CA MET A 48 -2.00 -2.53 10.64
C MET A 48 -3.15 -2.28 11.64
N LYS A 49 -4.38 -2.71 11.35
CA LYS A 49 -5.50 -2.64 12.30
C LYS A 49 -5.30 -3.51 13.54
N LEU A 50 -4.62 -4.66 13.42
CA LEU A 50 -4.27 -5.49 14.57
C LEU A 50 -3.23 -4.79 15.45
N LEU A 51 -2.20 -4.21 14.84
CA LEU A 51 -1.18 -3.44 15.55
C LEU A 51 -1.75 -2.19 16.21
N ARG A 52 -2.65 -1.47 15.55
CA ARG A 52 -3.38 -0.34 16.16
C ARG A 52 -4.06 -0.74 17.47
N ARG A 53 -4.68 -1.93 17.54
CA ARG A 53 -5.34 -2.40 18.77
C ARG A 53 -4.34 -2.72 19.88
N ALA A 54 -3.19 -3.29 19.52
CA ALA A 54 -2.15 -3.66 20.48
C ALA A 54 -1.36 -2.44 21.00
N LEU A 55 -1.07 -1.48 20.12
CA LEU A 55 -0.26 -0.30 20.42
C LEU A 55 -1.09 0.90 20.89
N HIS A 56 -2.42 0.84 20.75
CA HIS A 56 -3.33 1.97 20.97
C HIS A 56 -2.99 3.22 20.14
N SER A 57 -2.35 3.05 18.97
CA SER A 57 -1.95 4.16 18.09
C SER A 57 -3.02 4.52 17.05
N PRO A 58 -3.04 5.76 16.54
CA PRO A 58 -3.86 6.11 15.39
C PRO A 58 -3.38 5.37 14.13
N LEU A 59 -4.30 5.16 13.18
CA LEU A 59 -4.03 4.58 11.87
C LEU A 59 -4.72 5.44 10.80
N PRO A 60 -4.05 5.77 9.68
CA PRO A 60 -4.68 6.54 8.62
C PRO A 60 -5.88 5.81 8.01
N HIS A 61 -6.82 6.60 7.47
CA HIS A 61 -8.00 6.08 6.78
C HIS A 61 -7.59 5.32 5.52
N PHE A 62 -8.08 4.10 5.37
CA PHE A 62 -7.81 3.29 4.19
C PHE A 62 -8.89 3.53 3.13
N PRO A 63 -8.53 3.74 1.85
CA PRO A 63 -9.50 3.89 0.79
C PRO A 63 -10.41 2.67 0.72
N GLY A 64 -11.72 2.91 0.84
CA GLY A 64 -12.73 1.86 0.82
C GLY A 64 -12.75 1.11 -0.51
N GLN A 65 -13.33 -0.10 -0.50
CA GLN A 65 -13.63 -0.79 -1.75
C GLN A 65 -14.83 -0.09 -2.41
N HIS A 66 -14.74 0.21 -3.70
CA HIS A 66 -15.91 0.59 -4.51
C HIS A 66 -16.75 -0.66 -4.82
N ILE A 67 -17.22 -1.34 -3.76
CA ILE A 67 -17.93 -2.63 -3.83
C ILE A 67 -19.13 -2.50 -4.76
N TRP A 68 -19.85 -1.38 -4.68
CA TRP A 68 -20.98 -1.07 -5.54
C TRP A 68 -20.59 -1.00 -7.02
N LYS A 69 -19.53 -0.25 -7.39
CA LYS A 69 -19.11 -0.07 -8.79
C LYS A 69 -18.56 -1.37 -9.40
N GLN A 70 -17.91 -2.22 -8.61
CA GLN A 70 -17.47 -3.54 -9.06
C GLN A 70 -18.64 -4.49 -9.37
N ILE A 71 -19.76 -4.37 -8.67
CA ILE A 71 -20.95 -5.20 -8.90
C ILE A 71 -21.77 -4.70 -10.09
N THR A 72 -21.78 -3.38 -10.36
CA THR A 72 -22.69 -2.76 -11.34
C THR A 72 -22.10 -2.51 -12.73
N GLY A 73 -20.82 -2.78 -12.98
CA GLY A 73 -20.25 -2.52 -14.31
C GLY A 73 -18.73 -2.51 -14.46
N GLY A 74 -17.97 -2.80 -13.40
CA GLY A 74 -16.51 -2.72 -13.42
C GLY A 74 -16.01 -1.34 -12.98
N LEU A 75 -14.70 -1.22 -12.75
CA LEU A 75 -14.06 0.06 -12.38
C LEU A 75 -13.78 0.85 -13.66
N SER A 76 -14.18 2.12 -13.69
CA SER A 76 -13.74 3.04 -14.75
C SER A 76 -12.27 3.43 -14.55
N ASP A 77 -11.63 3.97 -15.59
CA ASP A 77 -10.26 4.47 -15.47
C ASP A 77 -10.17 5.63 -14.47
N GLU A 78 -11.22 6.46 -14.35
CA GLU A 78 -11.33 7.51 -13.33
C GLU A 78 -11.37 6.93 -11.90
N ASP A 79 -12.16 5.86 -11.67
CA ASP A 79 -12.22 5.20 -10.36
C ASP A 79 -10.86 4.59 -9.97
N VAL A 80 -10.12 4.06 -10.97
CA VAL A 80 -8.81 3.46 -10.76
C VAL A 80 -7.79 4.54 -10.39
N GLU A 81 -7.83 5.69 -11.06
CA GLU A 81 -6.94 6.82 -10.79
C GLU A 81 -7.25 7.49 -9.45
N GLU A 82 -8.52 7.68 -9.11
CA GLU A 82 -8.94 8.15 -7.78
C GLU A 82 -8.36 7.24 -6.69
N ARG A 83 -8.59 5.93 -6.83
CA ARG A 83 -8.03 4.94 -5.91
C ARG A 83 -6.50 4.96 -5.85
N ARG A 84 -5.80 5.18 -6.97
CA ARG A 84 -4.33 5.30 -6.99
C ARG A 84 -3.88 6.46 -6.11
N ILE A 85 -4.52 7.62 -6.25
CA ILE A 85 -4.23 8.83 -5.45
C ILE A 85 -4.50 8.55 -3.98
N GLU A 86 -5.64 7.97 -3.64
CA GLU A 86 -5.98 7.66 -2.25
C GLU A 86 -5.02 6.64 -1.62
N LEU A 87 -4.62 5.60 -2.37
CA LEU A 87 -3.61 4.64 -1.93
C LEU A 87 -2.26 5.31 -1.69
N GLN A 88 -1.85 6.26 -2.55
CA GLN A 88 -0.61 7.01 -2.34
C GLN A 88 -0.68 7.81 -1.04
N ASN A 89 -1.76 8.57 -0.83
CA ASN A 89 -1.98 9.37 0.37
C ASN A 89 -1.99 8.49 1.63
N TYR A 90 -2.69 7.35 1.57
CA TYR A 90 -2.72 6.36 2.65
C TYR A 90 -1.31 5.85 2.98
N MET A 91 -0.55 5.41 1.98
CA MET A 91 0.78 4.84 2.19
C MET A 91 1.77 5.90 2.73
N GLN A 92 1.72 7.13 2.21
CA GLN A 92 2.55 8.24 2.69
C GLN A 92 2.22 8.65 4.13
N ALA A 93 0.96 8.53 4.55
CA ALA A 93 0.60 8.69 5.96
C ALA A 93 1.05 7.49 6.81
N LEU A 94 0.91 6.27 6.25
CA LEU A 94 1.17 5.03 6.97
C LEU A 94 2.66 4.85 7.30
N ILE A 95 3.57 5.23 6.40
CA ILE A 95 5.03 5.01 6.59
C ILE A 95 5.59 5.69 7.85
N ASN A 96 4.92 6.72 8.37
CA ASN A 96 5.29 7.46 9.57
C ASN A 96 4.50 7.02 10.81
N SER A 97 3.57 6.07 10.68
CA SER A 97 2.78 5.58 11.81
C SER A 97 3.55 4.58 12.66
N GLU A 98 3.30 4.58 13.96
CA GLU A 98 3.83 3.57 14.89
C GLU A 98 3.45 2.15 14.47
N CYS A 99 2.24 1.97 13.92
CA CYS A 99 1.78 0.69 13.39
C CYS A 99 2.72 0.16 12.29
N ALA A 100 3.12 1.00 11.34
CA ALA A 100 4.06 0.58 10.30
C ALA A 100 5.44 0.30 10.91
N LYS A 101 5.99 1.22 11.70
CA LYS A 101 7.33 1.10 12.28
C LYS A 101 7.51 -0.15 13.14
N ASN A 102 6.46 -0.56 13.87
CA ASN A 102 6.46 -1.76 14.71
C ASN A 102 5.99 -3.03 13.98
N SER A 103 5.75 -2.96 12.67
CA SER A 103 5.37 -4.12 11.85
C SER A 103 6.58 -4.78 11.20
N THR A 104 6.63 -6.11 11.25
CA THR A 104 7.51 -6.90 10.38
C THR A 104 6.97 -6.99 8.94
N TYR A 105 5.65 -6.89 8.79
CA TYR A 105 4.94 -7.06 7.51
C TYR A 105 5.06 -5.85 6.59
N PHE A 106 5.13 -4.61 7.12
CA PHE A 106 5.27 -3.42 6.27
C PHE A 106 6.59 -3.44 5.45
N PRO A 107 7.78 -3.70 6.06
CA PRO A 107 9.01 -3.89 5.30
C PRO A 107 8.92 -4.95 4.21
N GLU A 108 8.26 -6.06 4.48
CA GLU A 108 8.07 -7.14 3.49
C GLU A 108 7.16 -6.67 2.35
N PHE A 109 6.06 -5.98 2.67
CA PHE A 109 5.15 -5.44 1.66
C PHE A 109 5.86 -4.54 0.63
N VAL A 110 6.81 -3.72 1.08
CA VAL A 110 7.60 -2.82 0.20
C VAL A 110 8.91 -3.43 -0.27
N ASN A 111 9.18 -4.71 0.04
CA ASN A 111 10.45 -5.40 -0.24
C ASN A 111 11.68 -4.65 0.30
N LEU A 112 11.60 -4.06 1.50
CA LEU A 112 12.72 -3.39 2.16
C LEU A 112 13.80 -4.43 2.58
N PRO A 113 15.06 -4.26 2.16
CA PRO A 113 16.16 -5.16 2.53
C PRO A 113 16.36 -5.23 4.03
N GLU A 114 16.62 -6.43 4.55
CA GLU A 114 16.78 -6.69 5.99
C GLU A 114 17.85 -5.80 6.64
N ASN A 115 18.96 -5.57 5.95
CA ASN A 115 20.09 -4.78 6.44
C ASN A 115 19.75 -3.29 6.68
N ILE A 116 18.62 -2.78 6.18
CA ILE A 116 18.17 -1.40 6.39
C ILE A 116 16.83 -1.29 7.14
N ARG A 117 16.24 -2.42 7.57
CA ARG A 117 14.95 -2.43 8.31
C ARG A 117 15.07 -1.81 9.69
N GLU A 118 16.18 -2.04 10.40
CA GLU A 118 16.45 -1.45 11.71
C GLU A 118 16.49 0.07 11.61
N LEU A 119 17.29 0.58 10.67
CA LEU A 119 17.41 2.01 10.41
C LEU A 119 16.05 2.63 10.08
N TRP A 120 15.23 1.95 9.28
CA TRP A 120 13.88 2.43 8.98
C TRP A 120 12.97 2.47 10.21
N ARG A 121 13.03 1.46 11.09
CA ARG A 121 12.18 1.42 12.28
C ARG A 121 12.51 2.53 13.27
N THR A 122 13.77 2.96 13.35
CA THR A 122 14.23 4.01 14.28
C THR A 122 14.33 5.42 13.67
N SER A 123 14.14 5.58 12.36
CA SER A 123 14.21 6.89 11.66
C SER A 123 12.96 7.75 11.85
#